data_AF-A0AAI8VZ84-F1
#
_entry.id   AF-A0AAI8VZ84-F1
#
_cell.length_a   1.000
_cell.length_b   1.000
_cell.length_c   1.000
_cell.angle_alpha   90.00
_cell.angle_beta   90.00
_cell.angle_gamma   90.00
#
_symmetry.space_group_name_H-M   'P 1'
#
loop_
_entity.id
_entity.type
_entity.pdbx_description
1 polymer ?
#
loop_
_entity_poly.entity_id
_entity_poly.type
_entity_poly.pdbx_seq_one_letter_code
_entity_poly.pdbx_strand_id
1 'polypeptide(L)'
;MSTDEAPAGQTHESTEHAESHSANDGINKALSETTPSDGAVHIDGTSSSKPVEGRSSPPTPMQAETRDVDVEEEGDSSLLLSAFKLDLQEFLNFVEKWLKPQIDLYTAVREGQVSKISFENLWMLFHRSDTIYCLNKKGYLVPGVRDTSVGLSSSLYTSRSEPTPQAYSVVHASGGVASSQRRGPKGIAQFSDLVQENRVRQEEVVLGIGERFTPLVVHCFCIKSDADRYTAVDDCFMFKPFEGESEITNLEAFPLRFHRQKDRVVEDVL
;
A
#
# COMPACT_ATOMS: atom_id res chain seq x y z
N MET A 1 25.97 -47.62 53.46
CA MET A 1 26.71 -46.90 52.41
C MET A 1 25.81 -45.74 52.00
N SER A 2 25.82 -44.66 52.78
CA SER A 2 26.74 -43.51 52.71
C SER A 2 26.32 -42.59 51.55
N THR A 3 25.65 -41.47 51.89
CA THR A 3 26.15 -40.05 51.81
C THR A 3 26.03 -39.50 50.38
N ASP A 4 25.67 -38.27 50.04
CA ASP A 4 25.43 -36.95 50.64
C ASP A 4 24.64 -36.20 49.54
N GLU A 5 23.52 -35.54 49.77
CA GLU A 5 23.33 -34.13 50.18
C GLU A 5 24.24 -33.04 49.55
N ALA A 6 23.57 -32.12 48.81
CA ALA A 6 23.85 -30.69 48.58
C ALA A 6 24.89 -30.25 47.51
N PRO A 7 24.91 -28.95 47.07
CA PRO A 7 23.95 -27.86 47.31
C PRO A 7 23.50 -27.06 46.05
N ALA A 8 22.51 -26.21 46.33
CA ALA A 8 22.05 -25.07 45.53
C ALA A 8 23.14 -24.02 45.24
N GLY A 9 23.07 -23.39 44.05
CA GLY A 9 23.74 -22.14 43.69
C GLY A 9 22.69 -21.13 43.22
N GLN A 10 22.35 -20.16 44.06
CA GLN A 10 22.76 -18.75 43.97
C GLN A 10 22.05 -17.95 42.85
N THR A 11 20.93 -17.36 43.26
CA THR A 11 20.33 -16.14 42.74
C THR A 11 21.28 -14.96 42.90
N HIS A 12 21.67 -14.33 41.79
CA HIS A 12 22.25 -12.99 41.79
C HIS A 12 21.18 -11.99 41.33
N GLU A 13 20.58 -11.35 42.34
CA GLU A 13 19.78 -10.15 42.24
C GLU A 13 20.76 -8.97 42.11
N SER A 14 20.78 -8.31 40.94
CA SER A 14 21.53 -7.08 40.73
C SER A 14 20.54 -5.93 40.66
N THR A 15 20.35 -5.30 41.80
CA THR A 15 19.62 -4.05 42.01
C THR A 15 20.58 -2.91 41.71
N GLU A 16 20.47 -2.29 40.53
CA GLU A 16 21.10 -0.98 40.28
C GLU A 16 20.06 0.13 40.40
N HIS A 17 20.10 0.77 41.57
CA HIS A 17 19.59 2.10 41.79
C HIS A 17 20.51 3.12 41.12
N ALA A 18 19.95 3.98 40.28
CA ALA A 18 20.52 5.28 39.97
C ALA A 18 19.38 6.32 39.92
N GLU A 19 19.14 6.95 41.06
CA GLU A 19 18.54 8.28 41.15
C GLU A 19 19.59 9.32 40.75
N SER A 20 19.22 10.27 39.89
CA SER A 20 19.69 11.66 40.01
C SER A 20 19.02 12.60 39.01
N HIS A 21 18.24 13.55 39.57
CA HIS A 21 18.11 14.97 39.21
C HIS A 21 17.63 15.31 37.78
N SER A 22 16.38 15.71 37.54
CA SER A 22 15.72 17.00 37.90
C SER A 22 16.50 18.24 37.43
N ALA A 23 16.06 18.83 36.31
CA ALA A 23 15.91 20.28 36.07
C ALA A 23 15.64 20.54 34.58
N ASN A 24 14.41 20.94 34.24
CA ASN A 24 14.14 22.16 33.47
C ASN A 24 12.64 22.35 33.29
N ASP A 25 12.10 23.08 34.26
CA ASP A 25 10.92 23.92 34.10
C ASP A 25 11.17 24.99 33.04
N GLY A 26 10.13 25.25 32.24
CA GLY A 26 9.74 26.62 31.92
C GLY A 26 10.19 27.18 30.58
N ILE A 27 9.43 26.92 29.52
CA ILE A 27 9.05 27.96 28.54
C ILE A 27 7.58 27.74 28.14
N ASN A 28 6.68 28.39 28.88
CA ASN A 28 5.37 28.74 28.35
C ASN A 28 5.48 30.11 27.65
N LYS A 29 4.62 30.29 26.65
CA LYS A 29 4.04 31.58 26.21
C LYS A 29 4.80 32.34 25.12
N ALA A 30 4.36 32.14 23.87
CA ALA A 30 3.75 33.17 23.02
C ALA A 30 3.92 32.80 21.54
N LEU A 31 2.81 32.49 20.86
CA LEU A 31 2.54 33.03 19.52
C LEU A 31 1.08 32.78 19.16
N SER A 32 0.39 33.90 19.16
CA SER A 32 -0.98 34.17 18.74
C SER A 32 -1.16 33.95 17.23
N GLU A 33 -2.36 33.48 16.89
CA GLU A 33 -3.20 33.97 15.79
C GLU A 33 -2.51 34.26 14.46
N THR A 34 -2.65 33.34 13.50
CA THR A 34 -2.75 33.69 12.08
C THR A 34 -3.95 32.99 11.46
N THR A 35 -4.85 33.83 10.97
CA THR A 35 -6.07 33.58 10.21
C THR A 35 -5.83 32.81 8.91
N PRO A 36 -6.85 32.11 8.38
CA PRO A 36 -6.77 31.41 7.10
C PRO A 36 -6.80 32.40 5.93
N SER A 37 -5.80 32.33 5.05
CA SER A 37 -5.77 33.07 3.80
C SER A 37 -6.45 32.26 2.70
N ASP A 38 -7.64 32.70 2.30
CA ASP A 38 -8.30 32.33 1.05
C ASP A 38 -7.39 32.65 -0.14
N GLY A 39 -7.04 31.62 -0.90
CA GLY A 39 -6.31 31.71 -2.16
C GLY A 39 -7.11 31.09 -3.29
N ALA A 40 -8.18 31.76 -3.70
CA ALA A 40 -8.93 31.41 -4.90
C ALA A 40 -8.08 31.69 -6.15
N VAL A 41 -7.65 30.63 -6.83
CA VAL A 41 -7.00 30.73 -8.14
C VAL A 41 -8.08 30.86 -9.21
N HIS A 42 -8.21 32.09 -9.69
CA HIS A 42 -8.97 32.48 -10.87
C HIS A 42 -8.22 31.99 -12.12
N ILE A 43 -8.82 31.10 -12.92
CA ILE A 43 -8.34 30.79 -14.26
C ILE A 43 -9.49 31.07 -15.24
N ASP A 44 -9.49 32.30 -15.78
CA ASP A 44 -10.26 32.66 -16.95
C ASP A 44 -9.59 32.05 -18.19
N GLY A 45 -10.39 31.37 -19.01
CA GLY A 45 -9.94 30.69 -20.22
C GLY A 45 -11.05 30.62 -21.27
N THR A 46 -11.48 31.78 -21.72
CA THR A 46 -12.45 32.04 -22.79
C THR A 46 -12.09 31.41 -24.14
N SER A 47 -13.02 30.67 -24.75
CA SER A 47 -13.14 30.37 -26.19
C SER A 47 -14.50 29.69 -26.41
N SER A 48 -15.60 30.38 -26.71
CA SER A 48 -15.95 31.17 -27.91
C SER A 48 -15.91 30.36 -29.21
N SER A 49 -16.98 29.61 -29.47
CA SER A 49 -17.41 29.24 -30.82
C SER A 49 -18.94 29.26 -30.91
N LYS A 50 -19.41 29.82 -32.02
CA LYS A 50 -20.70 30.47 -32.25
C LYS A 50 -21.85 29.47 -32.52
N PRO A 51 -23.12 29.86 -32.26
CA PRO A 51 -24.29 29.18 -32.77
C PRO A 51 -24.59 29.62 -34.22
N VAL A 52 -24.81 28.66 -35.11
CA VAL A 52 -25.34 28.92 -36.46
C VAL A 52 -26.86 28.74 -36.41
N GLU A 53 -27.57 29.87 -36.49
CA GLU A 53 -29.00 29.94 -36.74
C GLU A 53 -29.29 29.56 -38.20
N GLY A 54 -30.05 28.48 -38.39
CA GLY A 54 -30.68 28.12 -39.66
C GLY A 54 -32.19 28.09 -39.49
N ARG A 55 -32.86 29.22 -39.75
CA ARG A 55 -34.31 29.31 -39.90
C ARG A 55 -34.75 28.50 -41.13
N SER A 56 -35.68 27.58 -40.94
CA SER A 56 -36.52 27.03 -42.01
C SER A 56 -37.89 26.73 -41.44
N SER A 57 -38.91 27.18 -42.17
CA SER A 57 -40.31 27.36 -41.82
C SER A 57 -41.06 26.10 -41.32
N PRO A 58 -42.18 26.27 -40.61
CA PRO A 58 -43.02 25.16 -40.14
C PRO A 58 -43.90 24.61 -41.27
N PRO A 59 -43.99 23.29 -41.49
CA PRO A 59 -45.07 22.70 -42.26
C PRO A 59 -46.32 22.47 -41.37
N THR A 60 -47.44 22.88 -41.94
CA THR A 60 -48.87 22.64 -41.67
C THR A 60 -49.24 21.50 -40.70
N PRO A 61 -50.23 21.70 -39.81
CA PRO A 61 -50.76 20.64 -38.95
C PRO A 61 -51.61 19.67 -39.78
N MET A 62 -51.05 18.52 -40.13
CA MET A 62 -51.83 17.36 -40.58
C MET A 62 -52.57 16.79 -39.37
N GLN A 63 -53.88 16.65 -39.53
CA GLN A 63 -54.79 16.05 -38.56
C GLN A 63 -54.31 14.64 -38.20
N ALA A 64 -53.96 14.46 -36.93
CA ALA A 64 -53.69 13.16 -36.36
C ALA A 64 -55.04 12.45 -36.16
N GLU A 65 -55.35 11.51 -37.04
CA GLU A 65 -56.28 10.44 -36.71
C GLU A 65 -55.68 9.65 -35.55
N THR A 66 -56.18 9.92 -34.35
CA THR A 66 -56.00 9.07 -33.18
C THR A 66 -56.69 7.74 -33.46
N ARG A 67 -55.92 6.80 -34.02
CA ARG A 67 -56.27 5.39 -33.94
C ARG A 67 -56.00 4.96 -32.51
N ASP A 68 -57.07 4.81 -31.75
CA ASP A 68 -57.10 4.08 -30.50
C ASP A 68 -56.69 2.63 -30.81
N VAL A 69 -55.40 2.36 -30.67
CA VAL A 69 -54.87 1.00 -30.62
C VAL A 69 -54.88 0.64 -29.15
N ASP A 70 -55.85 -0.18 -28.75
CA ASP A 70 -55.88 -0.83 -27.45
C ASP A 70 -54.63 -1.73 -27.33
N VAL A 71 -53.57 -1.17 -26.74
CA VAL A 71 -52.31 -1.89 -26.44
C VAL A 71 -52.50 -2.59 -25.09
N GLU A 72 -53.09 -3.78 -25.15
CA GLU A 72 -53.12 -4.77 -24.07
C GLU A 72 -51.73 -5.43 -23.91
N GLU A 73 -50.70 -4.65 -23.53
CA GLU A 73 -49.31 -5.14 -23.34
C GLU A 73 -48.81 -4.93 -21.90
N GLU A 74 -49.71 -5.04 -20.91
CA GLU A 74 -49.38 -4.79 -19.50
C GLU A 74 -48.91 -6.05 -18.74
N GLY A 75 -49.02 -7.24 -19.36
CA GLY A 75 -48.75 -8.52 -18.69
C GLY A 75 -47.27 -8.92 -18.55
N ASP A 76 -46.39 -8.50 -19.47
CA ASP A 76 -45.03 -9.06 -19.56
C ASP A 76 -44.01 -8.30 -18.66
N SER A 77 -44.29 -7.02 -18.38
CA SER A 77 -43.43 -6.17 -17.54
C SER A 77 -43.34 -6.65 -16.08
N SER A 78 -44.41 -7.27 -15.56
CA SER A 78 -44.42 -7.78 -14.18
C SER A 78 -43.51 -9.00 -14.01
N LEU A 79 -43.44 -9.88 -15.02
CA LEU A 79 -42.60 -11.07 -14.97
C LEU A 79 -41.12 -10.68 -15.04
N LEU A 80 -40.78 -9.75 -15.94
CA LEU A 80 -39.42 -9.19 -16.03
C LEU A 80 -38.97 -8.52 -14.73
N LEU A 81 -39.85 -7.73 -14.10
CA LEU A 81 -39.55 -7.08 -12.82
C LEU A 81 -39.30 -8.10 -11.69
N SER A 82 -40.03 -9.21 -11.70
CA SER A 82 -39.86 -10.27 -10.69
C SER A 82 -38.56 -11.05 -10.87
N ALA A 83 -38.18 -11.36 -12.12
CA ALA A 83 -36.92 -12.03 -12.43
C ALA A 83 -35.72 -11.14 -12.06
N PHE A 84 -35.76 -9.86 -12.42
CA PHE A 84 -34.71 -8.90 -12.04
C PHE A 84 -34.53 -8.78 -10.53
N LYS A 85 -35.62 -8.81 -9.75
CA LYS A 85 -35.54 -8.78 -8.29
C LYS A 85 -34.83 -10.01 -7.72
N LEU A 86 -35.07 -11.19 -8.28
CA LEU A 86 -34.39 -12.42 -7.86
C LEU A 86 -32.89 -12.36 -8.18
N ASP A 87 -32.53 -11.92 -9.38
CA ASP A 87 -31.14 -11.76 -9.79
C ASP A 87 -30.40 -10.74 -8.91
N LEU A 88 -31.06 -9.61 -8.58
CA LEU A 88 -30.51 -8.60 -7.69
C LEU A 88 -30.33 -9.14 -6.27
N GLN A 89 -31.29 -9.92 -5.75
CA GLN A 89 -31.17 -10.53 -4.43
C GLN A 89 -30.01 -11.53 -4.38
N GLU A 90 -29.85 -12.37 -5.40
CA GLU A 90 -28.74 -13.32 -5.45
C GLU A 90 -27.38 -12.61 -5.57
N PHE A 91 -27.33 -11.51 -6.33
CA PHE A 91 -26.15 -10.65 -6.38
C PHE A 91 -25.82 -10.03 -5.01
N LEU A 92 -26.82 -9.48 -4.31
CA LEU A 92 -26.62 -8.91 -2.97
C LEU A 92 -26.16 -9.98 -1.98
N ASN A 93 -26.74 -11.18 -2.04
CA ASN A 93 -26.31 -12.33 -1.23
C ASN A 93 -24.86 -12.71 -1.53
N PHE A 94 -24.46 -12.68 -2.80
CA PHE A 94 -23.08 -12.93 -3.21
C PHE A 94 -22.12 -11.86 -2.64
N VAL A 95 -22.46 -10.58 -2.78
CA VAL A 95 -21.66 -9.47 -2.24
C VAL A 95 -21.51 -9.62 -0.72
N GLU A 96 -22.60 -9.85 -0.02
CA GLU A 96 -22.60 -9.96 1.44
C GLU A 96 -21.81 -11.19 1.92
N LYS A 97 -21.92 -12.32 1.21
CA LYS A 97 -21.23 -13.56 1.57
C LYS A 97 -19.73 -13.54 1.28
N TRP A 98 -19.31 -12.92 0.18
CA TRP A 98 -17.93 -13.04 -0.32
C TRP A 98 -17.12 -11.74 -0.26
N LEU A 99 -17.72 -10.60 -0.54
CA LEU A 99 -17.03 -9.31 -0.54
C LEU A 99 -17.00 -8.69 0.85
N LYS A 100 -18.08 -8.80 1.63
CA LYS A 100 -18.15 -8.20 2.97
C LYS A 100 -17.00 -8.63 3.88
N PRO A 101 -16.64 -9.93 4.00
CA PRO A 101 -15.52 -10.33 4.85
C PRO A 101 -14.18 -9.73 4.42
N GLN A 102 -13.97 -9.53 3.12
CA GLN A 102 -12.76 -8.90 2.58
C GLN A 102 -12.73 -7.39 2.87
N ILE A 103 -13.87 -6.72 2.79
CA ILE A 103 -14.02 -5.30 3.15
C ILE A 103 -13.81 -5.10 4.65
N ASP A 104 -14.39 -5.98 5.48
CA ASP A 104 -14.25 -5.94 6.93
C ASP A 104 -12.79 -6.17 7.33
N LEU A 105 -12.12 -7.15 6.72
CA LEU A 105 -10.69 -7.39 6.91
C LEU A 105 -9.85 -6.17 6.50
N TYR A 106 -10.11 -5.61 5.31
CA TYR A 106 -9.42 -4.41 4.85
C TYR A 106 -9.59 -3.25 5.84
N THR A 107 -10.81 -3.03 6.33
CA THR A 107 -11.12 -1.98 7.31
C THR A 107 -10.35 -2.20 8.61
N ALA A 108 -10.35 -3.43 9.14
CA ALA A 108 -9.60 -3.77 10.35
C ALA A 108 -8.08 -3.57 10.18
N VAL A 109 -7.53 -3.86 8.99
CA VAL A 109 -6.11 -3.61 8.66
C VAL A 109 -5.83 -2.10 8.54
N ARG A 110 -6.75 -1.31 7.98
CA ARG A 110 -6.61 0.16 7.90
C ARG A 110 -6.65 0.81 9.28
N GLU A 111 -7.49 0.31 10.18
CA GLU A 111 -7.62 0.80 11.55
C GLU A 111 -6.50 0.30 12.48
N GLY A 112 -5.65 -0.61 12.00
CA GLY A 112 -4.54 -1.15 12.80
C GLY A 112 -4.98 -2.17 13.85
N GLN A 113 -6.17 -2.77 13.71
CA GLN A 113 -6.72 -3.74 14.67
C GLN A 113 -6.15 -5.15 14.51
N VAL A 114 -5.50 -5.42 13.37
CA VAL A 114 -4.94 -6.72 13.03
C VAL A 114 -3.46 -6.76 13.42
N SER A 115 -2.99 -7.84 14.05
CA SER A 115 -1.58 -7.99 14.46
C SER A 115 -0.77 -8.90 13.53
N LYS A 116 -1.45 -9.76 12.77
CA LYS A 116 -0.86 -10.76 11.88
C LYS A 116 -1.48 -10.71 10.50
N ILE A 117 -0.72 -11.03 9.47
CA ILE A 117 -1.18 -10.98 8.09
C ILE A 117 -0.60 -12.11 7.27
N SER A 118 -1.42 -12.69 6.40
CA SER A 118 -0.99 -13.62 5.37
C SER A 118 -0.42 -12.88 4.16
N PHE A 119 0.43 -13.55 3.37
CA PHE A 119 1.04 -12.91 2.20
C PHE A 119 0.00 -12.42 1.17
N GLU A 120 -1.07 -13.18 0.96
CA GLU A 120 -2.18 -12.83 0.06
C GLU A 120 -2.88 -11.51 0.41
N ASN A 121 -2.87 -11.12 1.69
CA ASN A 121 -3.50 -9.91 2.20
C ASN A 121 -2.49 -8.79 2.45
N LEU A 122 -1.18 -9.05 2.25
CA LEU A 122 -0.09 -8.13 2.56
C LEU A 122 -0.23 -6.77 1.86
N TRP A 123 -0.76 -6.76 0.64
CA TRP A 123 -1.02 -5.55 -0.14
C TRP A 123 -1.97 -4.57 0.57
N MET A 124 -2.85 -5.05 1.46
CA MET A 124 -3.79 -4.22 2.21
C MET A 124 -3.09 -3.29 3.22
N LEU A 125 -1.84 -3.58 3.61
CA LEU A 125 -1.08 -2.74 4.53
C LEU A 125 -0.65 -1.42 3.90
N PHE A 126 -0.29 -1.42 2.62
CA PHE A 126 0.45 -0.35 1.99
C PHE A 126 -0.45 0.51 1.10
N HIS A 127 -0.94 1.63 1.65
CA HIS A 127 -1.68 2.61 0.86
C HIS A 127 -0.78 3.77 0.43
N ARG A 128 -1.15 4.44 -0.66
CA ARG A 128 -0.43 5.61 -1.15
C ARG A 128 -0.37 6.69 -0.06
N SER A 129 0.81 7.26 0.13
CA SER A 129 1.13 8.26 1.15
C SER A 129 1.11 7.76 2.60
N ASP A 130 0.94 6.46 2.85
CA ASP A 130 1.16 5.92 4.19
C ASP A 130 2.66 6.02 4.55
N THR A 131 2.95 6.41 5.79
CA THR A 131 4.30 6.31 6.35
C THR A 131 4.58 4.88 6.78
N ILE A 132 5.62 4.26 6.24
CA ILE A 132 6.13 2.96 6.66
C ILE A 132 7.40 3.11 7.46
N TYR A 133 7.54 2.27 8.47
CA TYR A 133 8.68 2.21 9.36
C TYR A 133 9.54 1.00 9.02
N CYS A 134 10.86 1.18 9.02
CA CYS A 134 11.84 0.12 8.80
C CYS A 134 12.87 0.14 9.94
N LEU A 135 12.90 -0.93 10.74
CA LEU A 135 13.77 -1.03 11.92
C LEU A 135 15.26 -1.09 11.54
N ASN A 136 15.56 -1.94 10.56
CA ASN A 136 16.93 -2.23 10.16
C ASN A 136 16.95 -2.42 8.65
N LYS A 137 17.07 -1.32 7.92
CA LYS A 137 17.31 -1.46 6.49
C LYS A 137 18.72 -2.02 6.31
N LYS A 138 18.81 -3.31 5.96
CA LYS A 138 20.05 -3.91 5.49
C LYS A 138 20.48 -3.05 4.30
N GLY A 139 21.66 -2.43 4.41
CA GLY A 139 22.10 -1.32 3.55
C GLY A 139 21.67 -1.44 2.09
N TYR A 140 21.30 -0.32 1.49
CA TYR A 140 20.79 -0.23 0.13
C TYR A 140 21.61 -1.09 -0.84
N LEU A 141 20.92 -1.86 -1.68
CA LEU A 141 21.50 -2.38 -2.91
C LEU A 141 21.73 -1.20 -3.84
N VAL A 142 22.86 -0.50 -3.69
CA VAL A 142 23.29 0.42 -4.74
C VAL A 142 23.58 -0.45 -5.95
N PRO A 143 22.88 -0.29 -7.08
CA PRO A 143 23.30 -0.91 -8.32
C PRO A 143 24.70 -0.35 -8.58
N GLY A 144 25.73 -1.15 -8.34
CA GLY A 144 27.08 -0.78 -8.71
C GLY A 144 27.01 -0.45 -10.19
N VAL A 145 27.21 0.82 -10.54
CA VAL A 145 27.39 1.23 -11.93
C VAL A 145 28.53 0.36 -12.42
N ARG A 146 28.20 -0.56 -13.32
CA ARG A 146 29.19 -1.45 -13.90
C ARG A 146 30.05 -0.57 -14.79
N ASP A 147 31.25 -0.27 -14.33
CA ASP A 147 32.34 -0.03 -15.27
C ASP A 147 32.46 -1.33 -16.09
N THR A 148 32.13 -1.23 -17.37
CA THR A 148 31.96 -2.34 -18.32
C THR A 148 33.26 -3.07 -18.67
N SER A 149 34.36 -2.84 -17.96
CA SER A 149 35.66 -3.40 -18.26
C SER A 149 36.02 -4.55 -17.32
N VAL A 150 36.09 -5.75 -17.91
CA VAL A 150 36.75 -6.97 -17.41
C VAL A 150 35.89 -7.85 -16.49
N GLY A 151 35.42 -8.94 -17.09
CA GLY A 151 34.50 -9.90 -16.49
C GLY A 151 35.13 -10.69 -15.34
N LEU A 152 34.58 -10.50 -14.14
CA LEU A 152 34.35 -11.53 -13.14
C LEU A 152 33.17 -11.05 -12.27
N SER A 153 32.02 -11.70 -12.44
CA SER A 153 30.75 -11.34 -11.82
C SER A 153 30.70 -11.77 -10.35
N SER A 154 31.49 -11.12 -9.51
CA SER A 154 31.26 -11.14 -8.06
C SER A 154 30.56 -9.83 -7.70
N SER A 155 29.29 -9.91 -7.33
CA SER A 155 28.54 -8.76 -6.85
C SER A 155 29.11 -8.34 -5.50
N LEU A 156 30.01 -7.34 -5.50
CA LEU A 156 30.59 -6.80 -4.29
C LEU A 156 29.58 -5.85 -3.65
N TYR A 157 28.76 -6.39 -2.75
CA TYR A 157 27.88 -5.60 -1.89
C TYR A 157 28.71 -4.99 -0.77
N THR A 158 28.77 -3.66 -0.69
CA THR A 158 29.31 -2.99 0.50
C THR A 158 28.14 -2.49 1.33
N SER A 159 27.83 -3.19 2.41
CA SER A 159 26.87 -2.73 3.41
C SER A 159 27.51 -1.61 4.23
N ARG A 160 27.43 -0.36 3.75
CA ARG A 160 27.68 0.78 4.64
C ARG A 160 26.48 0.93 5.57
N SER A 161 26.73 0.74 6.86
CA SER A 161 25.80 1.08 7.93
C SER A 161 25.72 2.60 8.06
N GLU A 162 25.00 3.24 7.16
CA GLU A 162 24.57 4.62 7.37
C GLU A 162 23.38 4.62 8.34
N PRO A 163 23.18 5.69 9.13
CA PRO A 163 21.92 5.90 9.84
C PRO A 163 20.81 5.92 8.78
N THR A 164 20.15 4.79 8.61
CA THR A 164 19.13 4.64 7.58
C THR A 164 17.88 5.38 8.03
N PRO A 165 17.23 6.13 7.13
CA PRO A 165 15.97 6.77 7.47
C PRO A 165 15.00 5.70 7.95
N GLN A 166 14.44 5.90 9.15
CA GLN A 166 13.55 4.91 9.75
C GLN A 166 12.12 5.01 9.20
N ALA A 167 11.80 6.09 8.48
CA ALA A 167 10.48 6.38 7.93
C ALA A 167 10.54 6.65 6.42
N TYR A 168 9.60 6.06 5.69
CA TYR A 168 9.42 6.22 4.25
C TYR A 168 7.97 6.53 3.94
N SER A 169 7.71 7.26 2.85
CA SER A 169 6.36 7.48 2.33
C SER A 169 6.10 6.54 1.16
N VAL A 170 5.00 5.78 1.21
CA VAL A 170 4.61 4.86 0.14
C VAL A 170 4.15 5.63 -1.09
N VAL A 171 4.70 5.30 -2.26
CA VAL A 171 4.23 5.79 -3.56
C VAL A 171 3.13 4.88 -4.09
N HIS A 172 3.43 3.58 -4.18
CA HIS A 172 2.51 2.53 -4.60
C HIS A 172 3.06 1.14 -4.26
N ALA A 173 2.21 0.12 -4.31
CA ALA A 173 2.61 -1.29 -4.20
C ALA A 173 2.23 -2.05 -5.48
N SER A 174 3.07 -3.00 -5.88
CA SER A 174 2.86 -3.86 -7.06
C SER A 174 3.25 -5.31 -6.76
N GLY A 175 2.75 -6.27 -7.54
CA GLY A 175 2.98 -7.70 -7.29
C GLY A 175 2.06 -8.27 -6.21
N GLY A 176 2.51 -9.29 -5.47
CA GLY A 176 1.68 -9.99 -4.47
C GLY A 176 0.50 -10.76 -5.06
N VAL A 177 0.45 -10.92 -6.39
CA VAL A 177 -0.66 -11.56 -7.08
C VAL A 177 -0.42 -13.05 -7.19
N ALA A 178 -1.50 -13.82 -7.18
CA ALA A 178 -1.41 -15.25 -7.42
C ALA A 178 -0.79 -15.46 -8.82
N SER A 179 0.38 -16.10 -8.87
CA SER A 179 0.98 -16.57 -10.11
C SER A 179 0.04 -17.63 -10.65
N SER A 180 -0.84 -17.22 -11.57
CA SER A 180 -1.58 -18.17 -12.38
C SER A 180 -0.53 -18.83 -13.26
N GLN A 181 0.10 -19.89 -12.73
CA GLN A 181 0.92 -20.82 -13.47
C GLN A 181 -0.04 -21.55 -14.41
N ARG A 182 -0.55 -20.83 -15.41
CA ARG A 182 -1.20 -21.43 -16.56
C ARG A 182 -0.14 -22.35 -17.11
N ARG A 183 -0.36 -23.65 -16.94
CA ARG A 183 0.36 -24.72 -17.65
C ARG A 183 0.01 -24.64 -19.15
N GLY A 184 0.26 -23.49 -19.76
CA GLY A 184 0.25 -23.32 -21.20
C GLY A 184 1.52 -23.94 -21.76
N PRO A 185 1.46 -24.52 -22.97
CA PRO A 185 2.62 -25.10 -23.61
C PRO A 185 3.68 -24.02 -23.82
N LYS A 186 4.85 -24.21 -23.19
CA LYS A 186 6.14 -23.51 -23.34
C LYS A 186 6.18 -22.44 -24.45
N GLY A 187 5.47 -21.34 -24.24
CA GLY A 187 5.57 -20.11 -25.00
C GLY A 187 6.32 -19.16 -24.10
N ILE A 188 7.47 -18.67 -24.58
CA ILE A 188 8.33 -17.72 -23.89
C ILE A 188 7.48 -16.53 -23.44
N ALA A 189 7.10 -16.50 -22.16
CA ALA A 189 6.36 -15.40 -21.58
C ALA A 189 7.35 -14.26 -21.32
N GLN A 190 7.51 -13.40 -22.33
CA GLN A 190 8.02 -12.06 -22.13
C GLN A 190 6.96 -11.28 -21.34
N PHE A 191 7.12 -11.22 -20.01
CA PHE A 191 6.59 -10.08 -19.26
C PHE A 191 7.60 -8.95 -19.44
N SER A 192 7.38 -8.17 -20.49
CA SER A 192 8.13 -6.95 -20.78
C SER A 192 7.18 -5.76 -20.72
N ASP A 193 7.71 -4.69 -20.13
CA ASP A 193 7.48 -3.30 -20.49
C ASP A 193 6.18 -2.62 -20.02
N LEU A 194 6.29 -1.97 -18.86
CA LEU A 194 6.21 -0.50 -18.76
C LEU A 194 6.70 0.03 -17.39
N VAL A 195 7.75 -0.57 -16.80
CA VAL A 195 8.54 0.11 -15.75
C VAL A 195 10.00 0.03 -16.18
N GLN A 196 10.36 0.97 -17.03
CA GLN A 196 11.66 1.04 -17.68
C GLN A 196 12.70 1.61 -16.70
N GLU A 197 13.80 0.84 -16.59
CA GLU A 197 15.17 1.28 -16.28
C GLU A 197 15.52 1.67 -14.83
N ASN A 198 15.60 0.66 -13.95
CA ASN A 198 16.88 0.25 -13.31
C ASN A 198 16.76 -1.00 -12.41
N ARG A 199 16.63 -2.14 -13.08
CA ARG A 199 17.28 -3.44 -12.83
C ARG A 199 17.79 -3.76 -11.41
N VAL A 200 16.89 -4.15 -10.50
CA VAL A 200 17.17 -5.24 -9.55
C VAL A 200 17.06 -6.55 -10.34
N ARG A 201 18.19 -7.21 -10.59
CA ARG A 201 18.18 -8.57 -11.15
C ARG A 201 17.47 -9.46 -10.13
N GLN A 202 16.24 -9.86 -10.44
CA GLN A 202 15.57 -10.97 -9.77
C GLN A 202 16.52 -12.17 -9.84
N GLU A 203 17.13 -12.52 -8.71
CA GLU A 203 17.71 -13.84 -8.55
C GLU A 203 16.59 -14.83 -8.73
N GLU A 204 16.75 -15.71 -9.73
CA GLU A 204 15.87 -16.82 -10.01
C GLU A 204 16.02 -17.82 -8.84
N VAL A 205 15.22 -17.60 -7.79
CA VAL A 205 15.22 -18.43 -6.58
C VAL A 205 14.61 -19.79 -6.93
N VAL A 206 15.38 -20.84 -6.64
CA VAL A 206 15.00 -22.25 -6.82
C VAL A 206 13.66 -22.52 -6.13
N LEU A 207 12.74 -23.06 -6.92
CA LEU A 207 11.31 -23.13 -6.65
C LEU A 207 10.99 -24.26 -5.67
N GLY A 208 10.70 -23.91 -4.41
CA GLY A 208 9.98 -24.75 -3.48
C GLY A 208 8.66 -24.07 -3.12
N ILE A 209 7.53 -24.78 -3.25
CA ILE A 209 6.13 -24.57 -2.77
C ILE A 209 5.52 -23.13 -2.82
N GLY A 210 6.29 -22.07 -2.57
CA GLY A 210 5.97 -20.65 -2.68
C GLY A 210 5.83 -20.08 -4.10
N GLU A 211 5.60 -20.91 -5.12
CA GLU A 211 5.35 -20.45 -6.51
C GLU A 211 3.99 -19.79 -6.70
N ARG A 212 3.11 -19.81 -5.69
CA ARG A 212 1.72 -19.36 -5.87
C ARG A 212 1.59 -17.86 -6.00
N PHE A 213 2.56 -17.07 -5.55
CA PHE A 213 2.45 -15.62 -5.60
C PHE A 213 3.72 -14.97 -6.14
N THR A 214 3.57 -13.85 -6.84
CA THR A 214 4.70 -12.99 -7.15
C THR A 214 5.12 -12.21 -5.89
N PRO A 215 6.40 -11.85 -5.73
CA PRO A 215 6.83 -10.96 -4.65
C PRO A 215 6.03 -9.65 -4.66
N LEU A 216 5.74 -9.11 -3.47
CA LEU A 216 5.14 -7.78 -3.34
C LEU A 216 6.27 -6.74 -3.26
N VAL A 217 6.22 -5.74 -4.14
CA VAL A 217 7.19 -4.64 -4.19
C VAL A 217 6.48 -3.37 -3.76
N VAL A 218 6.94 -2.76 -2.67
CA VAL A 218 6.45 -1.47 -2.17
C VAL A 218 7.43 -0.40 -2.59
N HIS A 219 7.01 0.46 -3.50
CA HIS A 219 7.76 1.62 -3.96
C HIS A 219 7.51 2.77 -2.99
N CYS A 220 8.56 3.41 -2.54
CA CYS A 220 8.52 4.46 -1.53
C CYS A 220 9.63 5.48 -1.75
N PHE A 221 9.62 6.57 -1.00
CA PHE A 221 10.72 7.50 -0.93
C PHE A 221 10.96 7.94 0.51
N CYS A 222 12.18 8.38 0.80
CA CYS A 222 12.53 9.07 2.03
C CYS A 222 13.08 10.46 1.71
N ILE A 223 13.05 11.36 2.68
CA ILE A 223 13.69 12.66 2.56
C ILE A 223 15.06 12.56 3.25
N LYS A 224 16.13 12.81 2.50
CA LYS A 224 17.49 12.92 3.06
C LYS A 224 17.94 14.37 3.06
N SER A 225 18.60 14.78 4.15
CA SER A 225 19.28 16.07 4.26
C SER A 225 20.78 15.88 4.03
N ASP A 226 21.38 16.67 3.14
CA ASP A 226 22.83 16.75 2.94
C ASP A 226 23.45 17.99 3.64
N ALA A 227 22.77 18.50 4.68
CA ALA A 227 22.99 19.78 5.37
C ALA A 227 22.60 21.04 4.57
N ASP A 228 22.65 21.02 3.24
CA ASP A 228 22.34 22.19 2.40
C ASP A 228 20.94 22.13 1.76
N ARG A 229 20.43 20.92 1.54
CA ARG A 229 19.15 20.66 0.86
C ARG A 229 18.49 19.38 1.35
N TYR A 230 17.18 19.36 1.20
CA TYR A 230 16.38 18.16 1.34
C TYR A 230 16.14 17.55 -0.05
N THR A 231 16.43 16.27 -0.18
CA THR A 231 16.24 15.53 -1.44
C THR A 231 15.37 14.31 -1.19
N ALA A 232 14.39 14.11 -2.08
CA ALA A 232 13.63 12.87 -2.11
C ALA A 232 14.53 11.78 -2.72
N VAL A 233 14.66 10.67 -2.00
CA VAL A 233 15.42 9.50 -2.43
C VAL A 233 14.46 8.34 -2.56
N ASP A 234 14.23 7.94 -3.81
CA ASP A 234 13.39 6.79 -4.15
C ASP A 234 13.99 5.49 -3.63
N ASP A 235 13.10 4.56 -3.29
CA ASP A 235 13.44 3.31 -2.63
C ASP A 235 12.37 2.24 -2.83
N CYS A 236 12.70 0.99 -2.54
CA CYS A 236 11.71 -0.09 -2.54
C CYS A 236 11.99 -1.19 -1.49
N PHE A 237 10.90 -1.79 -1.02
CA PHE A 237 10.91 -2.98 -0.17
C PHE A 237 10.31 -4.16 -0.94
N MET A 238 10.96 -5.32 -0.87
CA MET A 238 10.54 -6.52 -1.58
C MET A 238 10.20 -7.64 -0.60
N PHE A 239 8.91 -7.95 -0.51
CA PHE A 239 8.42 -9.03 0.33
C PHE A 239 8.31 -10.31 -0.51
N LYS A 240 9.10 -11.32 -0.15
CA LYS A 240 8.99 -12.66 -0.74
C LYS A 240 7.73 -13.36 -0.21
N PRO A 241 7.06 -14.20 -1.02
CA PRO A 241 5.97 -15.03 -0.54
C PRO A 241 6.37 -15.85 0.69
N PHE A 242 5.49 -15.89 1.68
CA PHE A 242 5.65 -16.70 2.89
C PHE A 242 4.37 -17.49 3.17
N GLU A 243 4.51 -18.62 3.86
CA GLU A 243 3.38 -19.47 4.24
C GLU A 243 2.80 -19.06 5.59
N GLY A 244 1.47 -19.17 5.72
CA GLY A 244 0.75 -18.82 6.94
C GLY A 244 0.64 -17.32 7.16
N GLU A 245 0.54 -16.94 8.44
CA GLU A 245 0.45 -15.55 8.88
C GLU A 245 1.76 -15.13 9.55
N SER A 246 2.20 -13.90 9.29
CA SER A 246 3.33 -13.27 9.95
C SER A 246 2.87 -12.09 10.80
N GLU A 247 3.52 -11.86 11.94
CA GLU A 247 3.28 -10.62 12.69
C GLU A 247 3.71 -9.42 11.85
N ILE A 248 2.85 -8.39 11.79
CA ILE A 248 3.09 -7.21 10.94
C ILE A 248 4.39 -6.51 11.35
N THR A 249 4.70 -6.48 12.64
CA THR A 249 5.93 -5.87 13.18
C THR A 249 7.21 -6.66 12.87
N ASN A 250 7.08 -7.92 12.44
CA ASN A 250 8.23 -8.76 12.05
C ASN A 250 8.55 -8.65 10.55
N LEU A 251 7.74 -7.90 9.79
CA LEU A 251 8.03 -7.57 8.39
C LEU A 251 9.22 -6.62 8.30
N GLU A 252 9.95 -6.65 7.18
CA GLU A 252 11.09 -5.76 6.93
C GLU A 252 10.72 -4.28 6.99
N ALA A 253 9.52 -3.95 6.49
CA ALA A 253 8.90 -2.65 6.64
C ALA A 253 7.39 -2.83 6.86
N PHE A 254 6.79 -1.95 7.67
CA PHE A 254 5.37 -1.98 7.97
C PHE A 254 4.82 -0.57 8.24
N PRO A 255 3.51 -0.31 8.05
CA PRO A 255 2.94 1.01 8.30
C PRO A 255 3.13 1.46 9.76
N LEU A 256 3.50 2.72 9.96
CA LEU A 256 3.82 3.30 11.28
C LEU A 256 2.68 3.12 12.31
N ARG A 257 1.43 3.02 11.84
CA ARG A 257 0.25 2.75 12.70
C ARG A 257 0.34 1.44 13.51
N PHE A 258 1.15 0.48 13.08
CA PHE A 258 1.38 -0.78 13.81
C PHE A 258 2.58 -0.71 14.76
N HIS A 259 3.30 0.41 14.80
CA HIS A 259 4.44 0.58 15.70
C HIS A 259 3.97 0.75 17.15
N ARG A 260 4.55 -0.02 18.08
CA ARG A 260 4.17 0.02 19.51
C ARG A 260 4.34 1.39 20.16
N GLN A 261 5.29 2.17 19.67
CA GLN A 261 5.62 3.51 20.16
C GLN A 261 5.36 4.58 19.08
N LYS A 262 4.28 4.44 18.31
CA LYS A 262 3.98 5.34 17.19
C LYS A 262 4.04 6.83 17.59
N ASP A 263 3.53 7.18 18.77
CA ASP A 263 3.43 8.58 19.19
C ASP A 263 4.82 9.19 19.42
N ARG A 264 5.76 8.41 19.97
CA ARG A 264 7.15 8.83 20.15
C ARG A 264 7.91 8.96 18.82
N VAL A 265 7.70 8.00 17.91
CA VAL A 265 8.37 8.03 16.61
C VAL A 265 7.89 9.20 15.76
N VAL A 266 6.61 9.58 15.86
CA VAL A 266 6.09 10.75 15.15
C VAL A 266 6.72 12.05 15.66
N GLU A 267 6.97 12.17 16.97
CA GLU A 267 7.66 13.32 17.55
C GLU A 267 9.14 13.41 17.14
N ASP A 268 9.83 12.28 16.96
CA ASP A 268 11.23 12.27 16.55
C ASP A 268 11.43 12.52 15.04
N VAL A 269 10.39 12.29 14.23
CA VAL A 269 10.44 12.36 12.76
C VAL A 269 9.96 13.71 12.22
N LEU A 270 9.13 14.45 12.97
CA LEU A 270 8.59 15.77 12.61
C LEU A 270 9.34 16.92 13.29
#